data_AF-A0A800K3F6-F1
#
_entry.id   AF-A0A800K3F6-F1
#
_cell.length_a   1.000
_cell.length_b   1.000
_cell.length_c   1.000
_cell.angle_alpha   90.00
_cell.angle_beta   90.00
_cell.angle_gamma   90.00
#
_symmetry.space_group_name_H-M   'P 1'
#
loop_
_entity.id
_entity.type
_entity.pdbx_description
1 polymer ?
#
loop_
_entity_poly.entity_id
_entity_poly.type
_entity_poly.pdbx_seq_one_letter_code
_entity_poly.pdbx_strand_id
1 'polypeptide(L)' 'MKNCIFEENSAVSDGGAIYNSGSLNIVNSLFYSNQSQANGDIFSSGSNTSIINCTFSENLSDKCIYISGTGSIVNTIFYG' A
#
# COMPACT_ATOMS: atom_id res chain seq x y z
N MET A 1 -6.44 -8.29 -4.89
CA MET A 1 -6.76 -7.15 -5.77
C MET A 1 -5.81 -7.16 -6.95
N LYS A 2 -6.29 -6.99 -8.18
CA LYS A 2 -5.44 -7.02 -9.38
C LYS A 2 -5.88 -5.98 -10.38
N ASN A 3 -4.95 -5.31 -11.06
CA ASN A 3 -5.25 -4.30 -12.10
C ASN A 3 -6.15 -3.17 -11.57
N CYS A 4 -5.81 -2.64 -10.40
CA CYS A 4 -6.56 -1.55 -9.77
C CYS A 4 -5.73 -0.26 -9.74
N ILE A 5 -6.41 0.87 -9.73
CA ILE A 5 -5.83 2.18 -9.43
C ILE A 5 -6.42 2.63 -8.08
N PHE A 6 -5.56 2.98 -7.15
CA PHE A 6 -5.90 3.65 -5.89
C PHE A 6 -5.30 5.05 -5.95
N GLU A 7 -6.15 6.06 -6.10
CA GLU A 7 -5.71 7.44 -6.27
C GLU A 7 -6.39 8.39 -5.29
N GLU A 8 -5.62 9.36 -4.79
CA GLU A 8 -6.11 10.48 -3.97
C GLU A 8 -6.90 10.05 -2.71
N ASN A 9 -6.57 8.88 -2.14
CA ASN A 9 -7.18 8.42 -0.90
C ASN A 9 -6.40 8.95 0.31
N SER A 10 -7.12 9.38 1.34
CA SER A 10 -6.52 9.95 2.55
C SER A 10 -7.12 9.36 3.82
N ALA A 11 -6.27 9.03 4.79
CA ALA A 11 -6.66 8.60 6.13
C ALA A 11 -5.87 9.33 7.22
N VAL A 12 -6.55 9.67 8.31
CA VAL A 12 -5.92 10.31 9.49
C VAL A 12 -5.05 9.32 10.27
N SER A 13 -5.36 8.02 10.24
CA SER A 13 -4.56 7.00 10.92
C SER A 13 -3.80 6.16 9.89
N ASP A 14 -4.28 4.96 9.60
CA ASP A 14 -3.53 3.93 8.90
C ASP A 14 -4.17 3.60 7.56
N GLY A 15 -3.34 3.30 6.56
CA GLY A 15 -3.83 2.79 5.28
C GLY A 15 -4.57 3.84 4.47
N GLY A 16 -3.85 4.89 4.06
CA GLY A 16 -4.38 5.98 3.24
C GLY A 16 -5.20 5.50 2.03
N ALA A 17 -4.74 4.42 1.38
CA ALA A 17 -5.45 3.69 0.36
C ALA A 17 -6.05 2.37 0.86
N ILE A 18 -5.30 1.59 1.64
CA ILE A 18 -5.71 0.24 2.08
C ILE A 18 -5.33 0.03 3.54
N TYR A 19 -6.33 -0.29 4.37
CA TYR A 19 -6.14 -0.89 5.68
C TYR A 19 -6.56 -2.36 5.64
N ASN A 20 -5.66 -3.26 6.03
CA ASN A 20 -5.92 -4.69 6.03
C ASN A 20 -5.37 -5.39 7.29
N SER A 21 -6.20 -6.21 7.94
CA SER A 21 -5.80 -7.07 9.06
C SER A 21 -5.76 -8.57 8.71
N GLY A 22 -6.12 -8.93 7.48
CA GLY A 22 -6.15 -10.31 6.96
C GLY A 22 -5.02 -10.61 5.98
N SER A 23 -5.22 -11.58 5.08
CA SER A 23 -4.29 -11.79 3.97
C SER A 23 -4.48 -10.73 2.88
N LEU A 24 -3.40 -10.13 2.41
CA LEU A 24 -3.42 -9.09 1.37
C LEU A 24 -2.60 -9.55 0.17
N ASN A 25 -3.21 -9.58 -1.00
CA ASN A 25 -2.51 -9.88 -2.25
C ASN A 25 -2.87 -8.83 -3.30
N ILE A 26 -1.88 -8.07 -3.75
CA ILE A 26 -2.00 -6.98 -4.71
C ILE A 26 -1.06 -7.23 -5.87
N VAL A 27 -1.59 -7.23 -7.10
CA VAL A 27 -0.80 -7.52 -8.30
C VAL A 27 -1.14 -6.53 -9.41
N ASN A 28 -0.11 -6.00 -10.08
CA ASN A 28 -0.28 -5.12 -11.25
C ASN A 28 -1.16 -3.90 -10.97
N SER A 29 -0.94 -3.20 -9.86
CA SER A 29 -1.78 -2.05 -9.45
C SER A 29 -0.96 -0.78 -9.28
N LEU A 30 -1.64 0.37 -9.38
CA LEU A 30 -1.08 1.70 -9.17
C LEU A 30 -1.63 2.30 -7.88
N PHE A 31 -0.75 2.89 -7.07
CA PHE A 31 -1.05 3.73 -5.91
C PHE A 31 -0.49 5.13 -6.18
N TYR A 32 -1.38 6.09 -6.41
CA TYR A 32 -1.03 7.45 -6.81
C TYR A 32 -1.56 8.49 -5.85
N SER A 33 -0.72 9.42 -5.37
CA SER A 33 -1.16 10.55 -4.54
C SER A 33 -2.03 10.18 -3.32
N ASN A 34 -1.78 9.02 -2.70
CA ASN A 34 -2.45 8.62 -1.48
C ASN A 34 -1.70 9.15 -0.24
N GLN A 35 -2.40 9.22 0.89
CA GLN A 35 -1.85 9.77 2.12
C GLN A 35 -2.42 9.10 3.39
N SER A 36 -1.54 8.82 4.34
CA SER A 36 -1.81 8.43 5.71
C SER A 36 -0.95 9.28 6.63
N GLN A 37 -1.52 9.76 7.73
CA GLN A 37 -0.74 10.54 8.71
C GLN A 37 0.02 9.66 9.71
N ALA A 38 -0.34 8.37 9.86
CA ALA A 38 0.29 7.49 10.84
C ALA A 38 1.06 6.33 10.18
N ASN A 39 0.38 5.41 9.50
CA ASN A 39 1.03 4.20 8.99
C ASN A 39 0.58 3.84 7.56
N GLY A 40 1.36 4.27 6.57
CA GLY A 40 1.29 3.69 5.23
C GLY A 40 0.12 4.17 4.36
N ASP A 41 0.34 4.35 3.06
CA ASP A 41 -0.80 4.29 2.12
C ASP A 41 -1.45 2.90 2.18
N ILE A 42 -0.62 1.88 2.33
CA ILE A 42 -1.05 0.53 2.67
C ILE A 42 -0.60 0.20 4.08
N PHE A 43 -1.57 -0.07 4.95
CA PHE A 43 -1.34 -0.70 6.22
C PHE A 43 -1.79 -2.17 6.16
N SER A 44 -0.89 -3.10 6.45
CA SER A 44 -1.22 -4.51 6.57
C SER A 44 -0.66 -5.12 7.85
N SER A 45 -1.57 -5.54 8.74
CA SER A 45 -1.21 -6.22 10.00
C SER A 45 -1.42 -7.73 9.98
N GLY A 46 -1.95 -8.27 8.88
CA GLY A 46 -2.12 -9.71 8.74
C GLY A 46 -0.85 -10.47 8.37
N SER A 47 -0.91 -11.79 8.48
CA SER A 47 0.25 -12.69 8.37
C SER A 47 0.71 -13.01 6.95
N ASN A 48 0.01 -12.56 5.90
CA ASN A 48 0.42 -12.85 4.53
C ASN A 48 0.11 -11.68 3.61
N THR A 49 1.09 -10.80 3.43
CA THR A 49 1.00 -9.65 2.51
C THR A 49 1.91 -9.85 1.31
N SER A 50 1.36 -9.79 0.11
CA SER A 50 2.12 -9.88 -1.13
C SER A 50 1.74 -8.73 -2.06
N ILE A 51 2.74 -7.94 -2.45
CA ILE A 51 2.59 -6.79 -3.33
C ILE A 51 3.56 -6.99 -4.49
N ILE A 52 3.01 -7.23 -5.68
CA ILE A 52 3.76 -7.68 -6.84
C ILE A 52 3.46 -6.78 -8.04
N ASN A 53 4.50 -6.38 -8.79
CA ASN A 53 4.34 -5.61 -10.02
C ASN A 53 3.51 -4.32 -9.83
N CYS A 54 3.65 -3.67 -8.68
CA CYS A 54 2.89 -2.47 -8.38
C CYS A 54 3.74 -1.21 -8.61
N THR A 55 3.09 -0.07 -8.72
CA THR A 55 3.75 1.24 -8.73
C THR A 55 3.16 2.11 -7.65
N PHE A 56 4.01 2.70 -6.81
CA PHE A 56 3.67 3.72 -5.84
C PHE A 56 4.28 5.02 -6.33
N SER A 57 3.45 6.00 -6.65
CA SER A 57 3.80 7.25 -7.30
C SER A 57 3.24 8.43 -6.52
N GLU A 58 4.07 9.42 -6.21
CA GLU A 58 3.63 10.70 -5.61
C GLU A 58 2.79 10.55 -4.33
N ASN A 59 2.95 9.44 -3.60
CA ASN A 59 2.24 9.27 -2.35
C ASN A 59 2.90 10.11 -1.25
N LEU A 60 2.06 10.63 -0.34
CA LEU A 60 2.42 11.67 0.63
C LEU A 60 2.66 11.13 2.04
N SER A 61 2.46 9.82 2.25
CA SER A 61 2.78 9.14 3.50
C SER A 61 4.29 8.99 3.67
N ASP A 62 4.81 9.14 4.89
CA ASP A 62 6.22 8.88 5.22
C ASP A 62 6.70 7.48 4.79
N LYS A 63 5.77 6.52 4.76
CA LYS A 63 5.97 5.18 4.23
C LYS A 63 4.84 4.90 3.26
N CYS A 64 5.12 4.43 2.05
CA CYS A 64 4.04 3.99 1.16
C CYS A 64 3.36 2.72 1.68
N ILE A 65 4.14 1.80 2.25
CA ILE A 65 3.66 0.49 2.68
C ILE A 65 4.19 0.22 4.09
N TYR A 66 3.28 -0.13 4.99
CA TYR A 66 3.57 -0.64 6.33
C TYR A 66 3.04 -2.06 6.46
N ILE A 67 3.94 -3.03 6.67
CA ILE A 67 3.60 -4.44 6.92
C ILE A 67 4.15 -4.80 8.31
N SER A 68 3.27 -5.08 9.28
CA SER A 68 3.70 -5.53 10.61
C SER A 68 3.83 -7.05 10.73
N GLY A 69 3.18 -7.80 9.84
CA GLY A 69 3.30 -9.26 9.73
C GLY A 69 4.42 -9.68 8.77
N THR A 70 4.33 -10.91 8.24
CA THR A 70 5.20 -11.34 7.14
C THR A 70 4.65 -10.88 5.80
N GLY A 71 5.54 -10.43 4.92
CA GLY A 71 5.15 -10.06 3.57
C GLY A 71 6.30 -9.93 2.61
N SER A 72 5.96 -9.87 1.32
CA SER A 72 6.90 -9.68 0.22
C SER A 72 6.44 -8.52 -0.67
N ILE A 73 7.42 -7.73 -1.08
CA ILE A 73 7.26 -6.68 -2.08
C ILE A 73 8.22 -7.05 -3.21
N VAL A 74 7.69 -7.36 -4.38
CA VAL A 74 8.46 -7.89 -5.51
C VAL A 74 8.12 -7.10 -6.77
N ASN A 75 9.15 -6.78 -7.57
CA ASN A 75 8.99 -6.05 -8.84
C ASN A 75 8.11 -4.79 -8.71
N THR A 76 8.23 -4.09 -7.58
CA THR A 76 7.41 -2.90 -7.29
C THR A 76 8.28 -1.66 -7.39
N ILE A 77 7.74 -0.62 -8.02
CA ILE A 77 8.40 0.67 -8.16
C ILE A 77 7.88 1.60 -7.08
N PHE A 78 8.78 2.33 -6.43
CA PHE A 78 8.48 3.47 -5.57
C PHE A 78 9.14 4.69 -6.20
N TYR A 79 8.35 5.69 -6.53
CA TYR A 79 8.83 6.94 -7.12
C TYR A 79 7.95 8.10 -6.63
N GLY A 80 8.54 9.27 -6.45
CA GLY A 80 7.88 10.43 -5.85
C GLY A 80 8.84 11.19 -4.97
#